data_AF-A0A2N3TEC6-F1
#
_entry.id   AF-A0A2N3TEC6-F1
#
_cell.length_a   1.000
_cell.length_b   1.000
_cell.length_c   1.000
_cell.angle_alpha   90.00
_cell.angle_beta   90.00
_cell.angle_gamma   90.00
#
_symmetry.space_group_name_H-M   'P 1'
#
loop_
_entity.id
_entity.type
_entity.pdbx_description
1 polymer ?
#
loop_
_entity_poly.entity_id
_entity_poly.type
_entity_poly.pdbx_seq_one_letter_code
_entity_poly.pdbx_strand_id
1 'polypeptide(L)'
;MKLSDLIDKKISKIRFSYKFENEQGIQEFQSQIRLSNGQIVLLPKHLDDNYDLIEHYSNHRSTPFEKAQRCGLTSRLMFRNKQIIDIHFKFLDNKYLMNSCAILELDNGKFVTESNYGSKDLTNIDLKIMNKAQFQELADDEIQIRSLRKDILNR
;
A
#
# COMPACT_ATOMS: atom_id res chain seq x y z
N MET A 1 5.74 2.37 -15.04
CA MET A 1 6.55 1.92 -13.88
C MET A 1 5.99 0.61 -13.40
N LYS A 2 6.81 -0.44 -13.36
CA LYS A 2 6.40 -1.77 -12.90
C LYS A 2 6.31 -1.84 -11.38
N LEU A 3 5.77 -2.93 -10.86
CA LEU A 3 5.69 -3.17 -9.41
C LEU A 3 7.08 -3.38 -8.79
N SER A 4 7.93 -4.15 -9.45
CA SER A 4 9.32 -4.41 -9.08
C SER A 4 10.16 -3.14 -9.11
N ASP A 5 9.89 -2.21 -10.04
CA ASP A 5 10.53 -0.89 -10.09
C ASP A 5 10.25 -0.04 -8.85
N LEU A 6 9.23 -0.35 -8.05
CA LEU A 6 8.89 0.36 -6.83
C LEU A 6 9.86 0.00 -5.69
N ILE A 7 10.44 -1.20 -5.72
CA ILE A 7 11.52 -1.60 -4.81
C ILE A 7 12.71 -0.66 -5.04
N ASP A 8 13.38 -0.32 -3.94
CA ASP A 8 14.50 0.61 -3.86
C ASP A 8 14.14 2.09 -4.16
N LYS A 9 12.88 2.42 -4.43
CA LYS A 9 12.41 3.81 -4.49
C LYS A 9 12.23 4.40 -3.11
N LYS A 10 12.55 5.69 -2.98
CA LYS A 10 12.33 6.45 -1.76
C LYS A 10 10.98 7.14 -1.78
N ILE A 11 10.23 7.03 -0.69
CA ILE A 11 8.96 7.71 -0.49
C ILE A 11 9.23 9.15 -0.09
N SER A 12 8.72 10.11 -0.85
CA SER A 12 8.77 11.53 -0.46
C SER A 12 7.59 11.93 0.42
N LYS A 13 6.39 11.46 0.09
CA LYS A 13 5.13 11.80 0.76
C LYS A 13 4.11 10.69 0.52
N ILE A 14 3.25 10.44 1.52
CA ILE A 14 1.99 9.70 1.35
C ILE A 14 0.85 10.63 1.72
N ARG A 15 -0.18 10.63 0.88
CA ARG A 15 -1.46 11.31 1.08
C ARG A 15 -2.58 10.29 0.88
N PHE A 16 -3.78 10.61 1.32
CA PHE A 16 -4.92 9.72 1.17
C PHE A 16 -6.18 10.47 0.78
N SER A 17 -7.08 9.74 0.14
CA SER A 17 -8.47 10.15 -0.04
C SER A 17 -9.34 9.21 0.77
N TYR A 18 -10.29 9.78 1.50
CA TYR A 18 -11.30 9.04 2.23
C TYR A 18 -12.67 9.50 1.78
N LYS A 19 -13.54 8.55 1.47
CA LYS A 19 -14.98 8.76 1.26
C LYS A 19 -15.72 7.96 2.30
N PHE A 20 -16.54 8.65 3.08
CA PHE A 20 -17.44 8.00 4.04
C PHE A 20 -18.46 7.10 3.35
N GLU A 21 -18.86 7.45 2.13
CA GLU A 21 -19.80 6.68 1.33
C GLU A 21 -19.52 6.90 -0.16
N ASN A 22 -19.34 5.81 -0.89
CA ASN A 22 -19.27 5.80 -2.36
C ASN A 22 -20.64 5.43 -2.98
N GLU A 23 -20.69 5.33 -4.30
CA GLU A 23 -21.92 5.01 -5.07
C GLU A 23 -22.55 3.64 -4.69
N GLN A 24 -21.77 2.76 -4.05
CA GLN A 24 -22.20 1.43 -3.61
C GLN A 24 -22.57 1.41 -2.12
N GLY A 25 -22.58 2.56 -1.44
CA GLY A 25 -22.92 2.65 -0.02
C GLY A 25 -21.81 2.22 0.94
N ILE A 26 -20.57 2.03 0.45
CA ILE A 26 -19.43 1.57 1.26
C ILE A 26 -18.41 2.68 1.52
N GLN A 27 -17.66 2.56 2.61
CA GLN A 27 -16.50 3.41 2.88
C GLN A 27 -15.36 3.08 1.92
N GLU A 28 -14.61 4.10 1.51
CA GLU A 28 -13.46 3.96 0.61
C GLU A 28 -12.26 4.77 1.14
N PHE A 29 -11.10 4.13 1.21
CA PHE A 29 -9.82 4.76 1.52
C PHE A 29 -8.78 4.40 0.47
N GLN A 30 -8.05 5.41 -0.01
CA GLN A 30 -7.04 5.23 -1.06
C GLN A 30 -5.81 6.07 -0.77
N SER A 31 -4.69 5.39 -0.51
CA SER A 31 -3.38 6.00 -0.33
C SER A 31 -2.70 6.25 -1.67
N GLN A 32 -2.07 7.41 -1.76
CA GLN A 32 -1.30 7.87 -2.88
C GLN A 32 0.12 8.13 -2.40
N ILE A 33 1.10 7.55 -3.07
CA ILE A 33 2.51 7.56 -2.69
C ILE A 33 3.26 8.38 -3.73
N ARG A 34 3.85 9.50 -3.31
CA ARG A 34 4.76 10.27 -4.16
C ARG A 34 6.19 9.86 -3.86
N LEU A 35 6.88 9.35 -4.86
CA LEU A 35 8.29 8.97 -4.81
C LEU A 35 9.22 10.18 -4.85
N SER A 36 10.49 10.00 -4.50
CA SER A 36 11.50 11.07 -4.47
C SER A 36 11.78 11.68 -5.85
N ASN A 37 11.55 10.92 -6.91
CA ASN A 37 11.66 11.40 -8.30
C ASN A 37 10.39 12.15 -8.79
N GLY A 38 9.41 12.37 -7.91
CA GLY A 38 8.19 13.11 -8.22
C GLY A 38 7.05 12.28 -8.79
N GLN A 39 7.30 11.03 -9.18
CA GLN A 39 6.25 10.11 -9.65
C GLN A 39 5.27 9.76 -8.52
N ILE A 40 4.01 9.51 -8.89
CA ILE A 40 2.93 9.21 -7.95
C ILE A 40 2.29 7.90 -8.37
N VAL A 41 2.14 7.00 -7.40
CA VAL A 41 1.48 5.71 -7.56
C VAL A 41 0.40 5.55 -6.48
N LEU A 42 -0.59 4.70 -6.75
CA LEU A 42 -1.45 4.19 -5.68
C LEU A 42 -0.71 3.06 -4.94
N LEU A 43 -1.14 2.79 -3.71
CA LEU A 43 -0.64 1.62 -3.01
C LEU A 43 -1.07 0.34 -3.79
N PRO A 44 -0.12 -0.54 -4.19
CA PRO A 44 -0.44 -1.64 -5.10
C PRO A 44 -1.45 -2.64 -4.53
N LYS A 45 -2.28 -3.22 -5.41
CA LYS A 45 -3.33 -4.20 -5.07
C LYS A 45 -3.28 -5.48 -5.92
N HIS A 46 -2.22 -5.69 -6.67
CA HIS A 46 -2.03 -6.91 -7.46
C HIS A 46 -0.54 -7.24 -7.55
N LEU A 47 -0.25 -8.52 -7.72
CA LEU A 47 1.10 -9.06 -7.88
C LEU A 47 1.62 -9.01 -9.33
N ASP A 48 0.81 -8.57 -10.29
CA ASP A 48 1.22 -8.47 -11.70
C ASP A 48 2.25 -7.34 -11.89
N ASP A 49 3.46 -7.74 -12.26
CA ASP A 49 4.58 -6.83 -12.50
C ASP A 49 4.55 -6.17 -13.87
N ASN A 50 3.72 -6.65 -14.80
CA ASN A 50 3.57 -6.03 -16.12
C ASN A 50 2.67 -4.80 -16.09
N TYR A 51 2.03 -4.54 -14.95
CA TYR A 51 1.11 -3.46 -14.78
C TYR A 51 1.82 -2.11 -14.57
N ASP A 52 1.41 -1.07 -15.32
CA ASP A 52 1.97 0.27 -15.15
C ASP A 52 1.30 1.03 -14.00
N LEU A 53 2.03 1.19 -12.90
CA LEU A 53 1.55 1.88 -11.70
C LEU A 53 1.27 3.38 -11.92
N ILE A 54 1.92 4.05 -12.86
CA ILE A 54 1.72 5.47 -13.15
C ILE A 54 0.42 5.66 -13.95
N GLU A 55 0.21 4.81 -14.94
CA GLU A 55 -1.04 4.79 -15.71
C GLU A 55 -2.21 4.43 -14.78
N HIS A 56 -2.03 3.43 -13.91
CA HIS A 56 -3.02 3.06 -12.92
C HIS A 56 -3.45 4.24 -12.05
N TYR A 57 -2.50 4.96 -11.47
CA TYR A 57 -2.79 6.17 -10.70
C TYR A 57 -3.53 7.21 -11.55
N SER A 58 -3.14 7.37 -12.82
CA SER A 58 -3.78 8.32 -13.73
C SER A 58 -5.25 7.98 -14.02
N ASN A 59 -5.58 6.69 -14.03
CA ASN A 59 -6.93 6.21 -14.34
C ASN A 59 -7.80 6.00 -13.10
N HIS A 60 -7.22 5.80 -11.91
CA HIS A 60 -7.96 5.33 -10.73
C HIS A 60 -7.85 6.23 -9.49
N ARG A 61 -7.09 7.33 -9.55
CA ARG A 61 -7.06 8.29 -8.43
C ARG A 61 -8.45 8.86 -8.19
N SER A 62 -8.95 8.77 -6.97
CA SER A 62 -10.24 9.37 -6.61
C SER A 62 -10.14 10.89 -6.45
N THR A 63 -8.95 11.40 -6.16
CA THR A 63 -8.67 12.84 -6.01
C THR A 63 -7.23 13.11 -6.46
N PRO A 64 -6.94 14.27 -7.11
CA PRO A 64 -5.56 14.64 -7.40
C PRO A 64 -4.70 14.69 -6.14
N PHE A 65 -3.47 14.16 -6.20
CA PHE A 65 -2.55 14.10 -5.06
C PHE A 65 -2.44 15.41 -4.27
N GLU A 66 -2.32 16.55 -4.94
CA GLU A 66 -2.14 17.82 -4.25
C GLU A 66 -3.38 18.28 -3.47
N LYS A 67 -4.57 17.75 -3.81
CA LYS A 67 -5.84 17.96 -3.10
C LYS A 67 -6.14 16.85 -2.08
N ALA A 68 -5.45 15.72 -2.12
CA ALA A 68 -5.60 14.62 -1.17
C ALA A 68 -5.15 15.02 0.25
N GLN A 69 -5.75 14.37 1.25
CA GLN A 69 -5.52 14.63 2.67
C GLN A 69 -4.11 14.22 3.09
N ARG A 70 -3.56 14.91 4.09
CA ARG A 70 -2.23 14.64 4.63
C ARG A 70 -2.33 13.71 5.83
N CYS A 71 -1.42 12.75 5.91
CA CYS A 71 -1.25 11.98 7.14
C CYS A 71 -0.80 12.90 8.30
N GLY A 72 -1.14 12.51 9.54
CA GLY A 72 -0.65 13.17 10.75
C GLY A 72 0.88 13.26 10.80
N LEU A 73 1.42 14.21 11.58
CA LEU A 73 2.87 14.46 11.63
C LEU A 73 3.67 13.20 12.01
N THR A 74 3.24 12.48 13.04
CA THR A 74 3.88 11.25 13.51
C THR A 74 3.95 10.19 12.41
N SER A 75 2.83 9.91 11.74
CA SER A 75 2.80 8.96 10.63
C SER A 75 3.72 9.37 9.48
N ARG A 76 3.76 10.67 9.13
CA ARG A 76 4.64 11.19 8.08
C ARG A 76 6.12 10.94 8.36
N LEU A 77 6.55 11.03 9.61
CA LEU A 77 7.95 10.77 9.99
C LEU A 77 8.33 9.29 9.81
N MET A 78 7.35 8.38 9.85
CA MET A 78 7.60 6.94 9.72
C MET A 78 7.90 6.49 8.29
N PHE A 79 7.41 7.20 7.26
CA PHE A 79 7.62 6.83 5.85
C PHE A 79 8.37 7.87 5.01
N ARG A 80 8.50 9.12 5.47
CA ARG A 80 9.17 10.17 4.70
C ARG A 80 10.67 9.88 4.55
N ASN A 81 11.14 9.98 3.31
CA ASN A 81 12.52 9.71 2.89
C ASN A 81 12.98 8.27 3.18
N LYS A 82 12.04 7.33 3.38
CA LYS A 82 12.35 5.92 3.57
C LYS A 82 12.32 5.20 2.25
N GLN A 83 13.27 4.31 2.05
CA GLN A 83 13.33 3.43 0.89
C GLN A 83 12.39 2.25 1.08
N ILE A 84 11.67 1.87 0.03
CA ILE A 84 10.93 0.62 -0.03
C ILE A 84 11.94 -0.49 -0.28
N ILE A 85 12.09 -1.41 0.66
CA ILE A 85 13.07 -2.51 0.56
C ILE A 85 12.43 -3.81 0.10
N ASP A 86 11.12 -3.96 0.28
CA ASP A 86 10.35 -5.12 -0.19
C ASP A 86 8.86 -4.76 -0.31
N ILE A 87 8.12 -5.61 -1.02
CA ILE A 87 6.68 -5.55 -1.19
C ILE A 87 6.13 -6.93 -0.90
N HIS A 88 5.18 -7.01 0.03
CA HIS A 88 4.58 -8.26 0.44
C HIS A 88 3.10 -8.35 0.07
N PHE A 89 2.64 -9.57 -0.21
CA PHE A 89 1.25 -9.87 -0.54
C PHE A 89 0.72 -11.01 0.32
N LYS A 90 -0.58 -10.97 0.62
CA LYS A 90 -1.26 -12.03 1.39
C LYS A 90 -1.79 -13.13 0.48
N PHE A 91 -1.70 -14.36 0.98
CA PHE A 91 -2.20 -15.56 0.34
C PHE A 91 -3.00 -16.38 1.34
N LEU A 92 -4.18 -16.85 0.95
CA LEU A 92 -4.99 -17.80 1.70
C LEU A 92 -4.98 -19.13 0.95
N ASP A 93 -4.57 -20.22 1.60
CA ASP A 93 -4.46 -21.55 0.95
C ASP A 93 -3.66 -21.52 -0.36
N ASN A 94 -2.52 -20.82 -0.36
CA ASN A 94 -1.67 -20.57 -1.54
C ASN A 94 -2.31 -19.73 -2.67
N LYS A 95 -3.52 -19.21 -2.49
CA LYS A 95 -4.20 -18.34 -3.46
C LYS A 95 -4.04 -16.89 -3.05
N TYR A 96 -3.72 -16.04 -4.03
CA TYR A 96 -3.59 -14.61 -3.80
C TYR A 96 -4.91 -14.00 -3.29
N LEU A 97 -4.84 -13.25 -2.19
CA LEU A 97 -5.98 -12.49 -1.67
C LEU A 97 -6.11 -11.15 -2.42
N MET A 98 -6.87 -11.18 -3.52
CA MET A 98 -7.09 -10.02 -4.42
C MET A 98 -7.69 -8.78 -3.73
N ASN A 99 -8.42 -8.97 -2.64
CA ASN A 99 -9.00 -7.86 -1.89
C ASN A 99 -8.01 -7.23 -0.88
N SER A 100 -6.81 -7.81 -0.72
CA SER A 100 -5.78 -7.26 0.16
C SER A 100 -4.85 -6.32 -0.59
N CYS A 101 -4.60 -5.17 0.03
CA CYS A 101 -3.57 -4.25 -0.42
C CYS A 101 -2.17 -4.82 -0.13
N ALA A 102 -1.19 -4.44 -0.95
CA ALA A 102 0.21 -4.76 -0.72
C ALA A 102 0.69 -4.21 0.63
N ILE A 103 1.75 -4.79 1.17
CA ILE A 103 2.42 -4.32 2.38
C ILE A 103 3.84 -3.90 1.98
N LEU A 104 4.12 -2.60 2.05
CA LEU A 104 5.44 -2.06 1.74
C LEU A 104 6.33 -2.18 2.97
N GLU A 105 7.47 -2.85 2.84
CA GLU A 105 8.52 -2.86 3.86
C GLU A 105 9.50 -1.72 3.61
N LEU A 106 9.83 -0.96 4.65
CA LEU A 106 10.70 0.21 4.59
C LEU A 106 12.04 -0.04 5.28
N ASP A 107 13.08 0.66 4.83
CA ASP A 107 14.46 0.58 5.34
C ASP A 107 14.63 0.86 6.85
N ASN A 108 13.64 1.50 7.48
CA ASN A 108 13.60 1.76 8.92
C ASN A 108 12.86 0.67 9.73
N GLY A 109 12.59 -0.49 9.12
CA GLY A 109 11.91 -1.61 9.77
C GLY A 109 10.42 -1.37 10.02
N LYS A 110 9.81 -0.43 9.28
CA LYS A 110 8.36 -0.17 9.29
C LYS A 110 7.70 -0.81 8.09
N PHE A 111 6.44 -1.18 8.27
CA PHE A 111 5.59 -1.75 7.23
C PHE A 111 4.39 -0.83 7.02
N VAL A 112 4.02 -0.59 5.75
CA VAL A 112 2.93 0.32 5.38
C VAL A 112 1.94 -0.41 4.48
N THR A 113 0.66 -0.37 4.84
CA THR A 113 -0.45 -0.90 4.04
C THR A 113 -1.70 -0.06 4.27
N GLU A 114 -2.83 -0.43 3.70
CA GLU A 114 -4.11 0.23 3.96
C GLU A 114 -5.26 -0.77 4.02
N SER A 115 -6.29 -0.41 4.76
CA SER A 115 -7.62 -1.01 4.67
C SER A 115 -8.47 -0.09 3.78
N ASN A 116 -8.83 -0.55 2.59
CA ASN A 116 -9.35 0.31 1.52
C ASN A 116 -10.88 0.34 1.40
N TYR A 117 -11.60 -0.66 1.91
CA TYR A 117 -13.07 -0.74 1.84
C TYR A 117 -13.67 -1.32 3.12
N GLY A 118 -14.85 -0.84 3.49
CA GLY A 118 -15.60 -1.35 4.65
C GLY A 118 -17.04 -0.88 4.71
N SER A 119 -17.87 -1.55 5.52
CA SER A 119 -19.20 -1.05 5.89
C SER A 119 -19.07 0.25 6.70
N LYS A 120 -20.12 1.08 6.75
CA LYS A 120 -20.12 2.39 7.45
C LYS A 120 -19.80 2.32 8.95
N ASP A 121 -20.01 1.17 9.57
CA ASP A 121 -19.79 0.97 11.00
C ASP A 121 -18.32 0.63 11.33
N LEU A 122 -17.49 0.36 10.33
CA LEU A 122 -16.06 0.09 10.52
C LEU A 122 -15.27 1.38 10.70
N THR A 123 -14.48 1.46 11.77
CA THR A 123 -13.66 2.64 12.07
C THR A 123 -12.20 2.49 11.66
N ASN A 124 -11.79 1.32 11.18
CA ASN A 124 -10.41 0.93 10.87
C ASN A 124 -10.09 0.97 9.36
N ILE A 125 -10.73 1.88 8.63
CA ILE A 125 -10.51 2.12 7.20
C ILE A 125 -9.48 3.25 7.05
N ASP A 126 -8.20 2.89 7.16
CA ASP A 126 -7.08 3.83 7.25
C ASP A 126 -5.76 3.32 6.63
N LEU A 127 -4.73 4.18 6.69
CA LEU A 127 -3.34 3.83 6.41
C LEU A 127 -2.73 3.19 7.66
N LYS A 128 -2.38 1.90 7.57
CA LYS A 128 -1.78 1.16 8.66
C LYS A 128 -0.26 1.21 8.57
N ILE A 129 0.37 1.67 9.66
CA ILE A 129 1.84 1.67 9.82
C ILE A 129 2.20 0.75 10.97
N MET A 130 3.03 -0.24 10.70
CA MET A 130 3.32 -1.35 11.61
C MET A 130 4.82 -1.45 11.89
N ASN A 131 5.14 -1.96 13.08
CA ASN A 131 6.46 -2.53 13.35
C ASN A 131 6.51 -4.00 12.90
N LYS A 132 7.69 -4.63 13.05
CA LYS A 132 7.90 -6.03 12.66
C LYS A 132 6.98 -7.02 13.39
N ALA A 133 6.74 -6.85 14.70
CA ALA A 133 5.87 -7.74 15.46
C ALA A 133 4.42 -7.69 14.94
N GLN A 134 3.89 -6.48 14.75
CA GLN A 134 2.55 -6.26 14.18
C GLN A 134 2.43 -6.77 12.74
N PHE A 135 3.51 -6.74 11.96
CA PHE A 135 3.55 -7.34 10.63
C PHE A 135 3.51 -8.87 10.69
N GLN A 136 4.21 -9.49 11.64
CA GLN A 136 4.20 -10.95 11.82
C GLN A 136 2.82 -11.47 12.24
N GLU A 137 2.07 -10.68 13.01
CA GLU A 137 0.68 -10.98 13.39
C GLU A 137 -0.31 -10.92 12.22
N LEU A 138 0.10 -10.46 11.03
CA LEU A 138 -0.77 -10.46 9.84
C LEU A 138 -0.83 -11.82 9.14
N ALA A 139 0.07 -12.73 9.50
CA ALA A 139 0.09 -14.11 9.04
C ALA A 139 -0.44 -15.03 10.14
N ASP A 140 -1.08 -16.11 9.75
CA ASP A 140 -1.55 -17.18 10.63
C ASP A 140 -1.47 -18.53 9.89
N ASP A 141 -2.09 -19.58 10.43
CA ASP A 141 -2.04 -20.92 9.85
C ASP A 141 -2.63 -20.99 8.43
N GLU A 142 -3.55 -20.08 8.09
CA GLU A 142 -4.25 -20.04 6.80
C GLU A 142 -3.69 -18.92 5.90
N ILE A 143 -3.26 -17.80 6.48
CA ILE A 143 -2.76 -16.60 5.80
C ILE A 143 -1.23 -16.60 5.76
N GLN A 144 -0.69 -16.74 4.56
CA GLN A 144 0.74 -16.56 4.28
C GLN A 144 1.02 -15.17 3.74
N ILE A 145 2.17 -14.60 4.12
CA ILE A 145 2.68 -13.35 3.56
C ILE A 145 3.95 -13.66 2.77
N ARG A 146 3.95 -13.34 1.47
CA ARG A 146 5.06 -13.62 0.56
C ARG A 146 5.70 -12.34 0.06
N SER A 147 7.02 -12.39 -0.06
CA SER A 147 7.88 -11.29 -0.51
C SER A 147 8.03 -11.33 -2.03
N LEU A 148 7.70 -10.21 -2.68
CA LEU A 148 7.93 -10.04 -4.11
C LEU A 148 9.43 -10.03 -4.43
N ARG A 149 10.27 -9.40 -3.60
CA ARG A 149 11.71 -9.33 -3.85
C ARG A 149 12.34 -10.72 -3.88
N LYS A 150 11.95 -11.61 -2.95
CA LYS A 150 12.42 -13.00 -2.94
C LYS A 150 11.94 -13.77 -4.17
N ASP A 151 10.69 -13.58 -4.58
CA ASP A 151 10.13 -14.25 -5.75
C ASP A 151 10.81 -13.79 -7.05
N ILE A 152 11.26 -12.54 -7.15
CA ILE A 152 12.03 -12.03 -8.28
C ILE A 152 13.44 -12.62 -8.30
N LEU A 153 14.13 -12.66 -7.16
CA LEU A 153 15.51 -13.17 -7.06
C LEU A 153 15.63 -14.69 -7.29
N ASN A 154 14.53 -15.43 -7.14
CA ASN A 154 14.49 -16.88 -7.34
C ASN A 154 14.03 -17.31 -8.75
N ARG A 155 13.82 -16.36 -9.68
CA ARG A 155 13.50 -16.61 -11.09
C ARG A 155 14.73 -16.51 -11.96
#